data_AF-A0A2B1DMW6-F1
#
_entry.id   AF-A0A2B1DMW6-F1
#
_cell.length_a   1.000
_cell.length_b   1.000
_cell.length_c   1.000
_cell.angle_alpha   90.00
_cell.angle_beta   90.00
_cell.angle_gamma   90.00
#
_symmetry.space_group_name_H-M   'P 1'
#
loop_
_entity.id
_entity.type
_entity.pdbx_description
1 polymer ?
#
loop_
_entity_poly.entity_id
_entity_poly.type
_entity_poly.pdbx_seq_one_letter_code
_entity_poly.pdbx_strand_id
1 'polypeptide(L)'
;MMKNKLNLKEERDFITNLHATLKPLGFKKKRHTFFKADNGFYKLINIQKSQFGDDFYINIGVHPIGLPQLITDQLQIRENISIFDCILQTRIEPINIKKSYLLHNVSHETIHIPDYLSTSHSL
;
A
#
# COMPACT_ATOMS: atom_id res chain seq x y z
N MET A 1 -25.86 7.97 -15.31
CA MET A 1 -24.87 9.05 -15.10
C MET A 1 -24.49 9.32 -13.64
N MET A 2 -25.30 8.94 -12.63
CA MET A 2 -25.01 9.25 -11.21
C MET A 2 -23.97 8.34 -10.53
N LYS A 3 -23.92 7.04 -10.89
CA LYS A 3 -23.01 6.05 -10.27
C LYS A 3 -21.53 6.39 -10.45
N ASN A 4 -21.11 6.76 -11.66
CA ASN A 4 -19.71 7.09 -11.96
C ASN A 4 -19.20 8.30 -11.15
N LYS A 5 -20.07 9.27 -10.81
CA LYS A 5 -19.70 10.46 -10.05
C LYS A 5 -19.53 10.16 -8.55
N LEU A 6 -20.29 9.21 -8.02
CA LEU A 6 -20.21 8.78 -6.63
C LEU A 6 -18.91 7.99 -6.39
N ASN A 7 -18.58 7.04 -7.27
CA ASN A 7 -17.34 6.25 -7.20
C ASN A 7 -16.07 7.10 -7.33
N LEU A 8 -16.09 8.14 -8.18
CA LEU A 8 -14.97 9.09 -8.29
C LEU A 8 -14.76 9.91 -7.02
N LYS A 9 -15.83 10.24 -6.29
CA LYS A 9 -15.73 10.95 -5.01
C LYS A 9 -15.15 10.01 -3.94
N GLU A 10 -15.65 8.78 -3.87
CA GLU A 10 -15.20 7.77 -2.91
C GLU A 10 -13.72 7.40 -3.10
N GLU A 11 -13.25 7.19 -4.33
CA GLU A 11 -11.84 6.97 -4.65
C GLU A 11 -10.98 8.15 -4.17
N ARG A 12 -11.45 9.37 -4.44
CA ARG A 12 -10.72 10.60 -4.12
C ARG A 12 -10.65 10.84 -2.61
N ASP A 13 -11.73 10.57 -1.89
CA ASP A 13 -11.80 10.63 -0.43
C ASP A 13 -10.89 9.55 0.18
N PHE A 14 -10.92 8.32 -0.36
CA PHE A 14 -10.02 7.24 0.04
C PHE A 14 -8.54 7.63 -0.12
N ILE A 15 -8.14 8.14 -1.30
CA ILE A 15 -6.77 8.57 -1.56
C ILE A 15 -6.35 9.73 -0.63
N THR A 16 -7.29 10.62 -0.28
CA THR A 16 -7.02 11.75 0.61
C THR A 16 -6.78 11.27 2.04
N ASN A 17 -7.64 10.38 2.54
CA ASN A 17 -7.48 9.77 3.87
C ASN A 17 -6.21 8.93 3.95
N LEU A 18 -5.93 8.11 2.91
CA LEU A 18 -4.70 7.33 2.83
C LEU A 18 -3.46 8.23 2.86
N HIS A 19 -3.48 9.37 2.15
CA HIS A 19 -2.38 10.34 2.21
C HIS A 19 -2.19 10.90 3.62
N ALA A 20 -3.28 11.30 4.30
CA ALA A 20 -3.20 11.82 5.66
C ALA A 20 -2.58 10.79 6.63
N THR A 21 -2.94 9.51 6.48
CA THR A 21 -2.39 8.41 7.29
C THR A 21 -0.93 8.10 6.98
N LEU A 22 -0.54 8.07 5.70
CA LEU A 22 0.80 7.64 5.28
C LEU A 22 1.87 8.75 5.39
N LYS A 23 1.47 10.02 5.29
CA LYS A 23 2.38 11.17 5.40
C LYS A 23 3.22 11.17 6.68
N PRO A 24 2.66 11.00 7.90
CA PRO A 24 3.46 10.96 9.13
C PRO A 24 4.39 9.74 9.20
N LEU A 25 4.10 8.67 8.45
CA LEU A 25 4.96 7.47 8.35
C LEU A 25 6.13 7.66 7.38
N GLY A 26 6.27 8.84 6.76
CA GLY A 26 7.37 9.21 5.86
C GLY A 26 7.11 8.87 4.39
N PHE A 27 5.90 8.47 4.01
CA PHE A 27 5.55 8.26 2.60
C PHE A 27 5.37 9.59 1.88
N LYS A 28 5.91 9.66 0.67
CA LYS A 28 5.69 10.73 -0.31
C LYS A 28 4.63 10.27 -1.31
N LYS A 29 3.79 11.21 -1.79
CA LYS A 29 2.75 10.93 -2.79
C LYS A 29 3.15 11.49 -4.16
N LYS A 30 2.98 10.68 -5.20
CA LYS A 30 3.08 11.06 -6.62
C LYS A 30 1.88 10.50 -7.37
N ARG A 31 0.95 11.36 -7.80
CA ARG A 31 -0.34 10.97 -8.40
C ARG A 31 -1.10 9.98 -7.50
N HIS A 32 -1.34 8.76 -7.97
CA HIS A 32 -2.04 7.69 -7.27
C HIS A 32 -1.08 6.70 -6.59
N THR A 33 0.21 7.04 -6.52
CA THR A 33 1.25 6.21 -5.92
C THR A 33 1.82 6.89 -4.67
N PHE A 34 2.04 6.10 -3.63
CA PHE A 34 2.72 6.48 -2.40
C PHE A 34 4.02 5.69 -2.31
N PHE A 35 5.11 6.34 -1.95
CA PHE A 35 6.43 5.70 -1.90
C PHE A 35 7.21 6.16 -0.67
N LYS A 36 7.96 5.23 -0.08
CA LYS A 36 8.90 5.50 1.02
C LYS A 36 10.17 4.69 0.77
N ALA A 37 11.33 5.30 0.95
CA ALA A 37 12.61 4.58 1.05
C ALA A 37 12.93 4.40 2.53
N ASP A 38 13.10 3.16 2.98
CA ASP A 38 13.24 2.83 4.41
C ASP A 38 13.84 1.44 4.58
N ASN A 39 14.78 1.29 5.52
CA ASN A 39 15.47 0.02 5.82
C ASN A 39 16.05 -0.71 4.59
N GLY A 40 16.60 0.04 3.61
CA GLY A 40 17.18 -0.55 2.40
C GLY A 40 16.18 -0.96 1.33
N PHE A 41 14.90 -0.60 1.47
CA PHE A 41 13.85 -0.91 0.48
C PHE A 41 13.07 0.33 0.07
N TYR A 42 12.70 0.37 -1.21
CA TYR A 42 11.56 1.15 -1.69
C TYR A 42 10.26 0.38 -1.38
N LYS A 43 9.35 1.03 -0.66
CA LYS A 43 8.01 0.53 -0.34
C LYS A 43 7.00 1.38 -1.11
N LEU A 44 6.18 0.74 -1.95
CA LEU A 44 5.21 1.40 -2.83
C LEU A 44 3.79 0.93 -2.55
N ILE A 45 2.85 1.87 -2.60
CA ILE A 45 1.41 1.62 -2.58
C ILE A 45 0.80 2.37 -3.77
N ASN A 46 0.17 1.66 -4.69
CA ASN A 46 -0.40 2.23 -5.91
C ASN A 46 -1.90 1.96 -5.99
N ILE A 47 -2.69 3.03 -6.14
CA ILE A 47 -4.13 2.95 -6.38
C ILE A 47 -4.36 2.92 -7.89
N GLN A 48 -4.89 1.81 -8.40
CA GLN A 48 -5.09 1.56 -9.82
C GLN A 48 -6.57 1.45 -10.13
N LYS A 49 -7.08 2.32 -11.00
CA LYS A 49 -8.45 2.21 -11.51
C LYS A 49 -8.62 0.97 -12.39
N SER A 50 -9.76 0.29 -12.26
CA SER A 50 -10.16 -0.80 -13.15
C SER A 50 -10.39 -0.30 -14.58
N GLN A 51 -10.01 -1.11 -15.56
CA GLN A 51 -10.33 -0.85 -16.97
C GLN A 51 -11.72 -1.38 -17.37
N PHE A 52 -12.31 -2.25 -16.55
CA PHE A 52 -13.56 -2.95 -16.86
C PHE A 52 -14.75 -2.52 -15.99
N GLY A 53 -14.58 -1.49 -15.15
CA GLY A 53 -15.61 -1.04 -14.22
C GLY A 53 -15.21 0.18 -13.41
N ASP A 54 -16.00 0.50 -12.40
CA ASP A 54 -15.78 1.65 -11.53
C ASP A 54 -14.90 1.33 -10.30
N ASP A 55 -14.46 0.09 -10.14
CA ASP A 55 -13.62 -0.32 -9.01
C ASP A 55 -12.19 0.21 -9.13
N PHE A 56 -11.49 0.28 -7.99
CA PHE A 56 -10.06 0.49 -7.94
C PHE A 56 -9.39 -0.62 -7.12
N TYR A 57 -8.12 -0.87 -7.43
CA TYR A 57 -7.29 -1.86 -6.78
C TYR A 57 -6.14 -1.17 -6.05
N ILE A 58 -5.68 -1.80 -4.98
CA ILE A 58 -4.50 -1.36 -4.23
C ILE A 58 -3.39 -2.36 -4.52
N ASN A 59 -2.34 -1.93 -5.22
CA ASN A 59 -1.14 -2.73 -5.40
C ASN A 59 -0.10 -2.30 -4.36
N ILE A 60 0.52 -3.24 -3.67
CA ILE A 60 1.64 -3.03 -2.75
C ILE A 60 2.90 -3.63 -3.38
N GLY A 61 4.00 -2.90 -3.32
CA GLY A 61 5.28 -3.36 -3.85
C GLY A 61 6.44 -3.05 -2.92
N VAL A 62 7.45 -3.90 -2.95
CA VAL A 62 8.72 -3.73 -2.25
C VAL A 62 9.86 -4.03 -3.22
N HIS A 63 10.86 -3.15 -3.24
CA HIS A 63 12.05 -3.28 -4.09
C HIS A 63 13.32 -2.92 -3.31
N PRO A 64 14.38 -3.76 -3.29
CA PRO A 64 15.63 -3.41 -2.63
C PRO A 64 16.30 -2.20 -3.31
N ILE A 65 16.82 -1.28 -2.49
CA ILE A 65 17.57 -0.13 -3.01
C ILE A 65 18.91 -0.63 -3.58
N GLY A 66 19.27 -0.16 -4.77
CA GLY A 66 20.53 -0.52 -5.41
C GLY A 66 20.52 -1.87 -6.15
N LEU A 67 19.39 -2.59 -6.18
CA LEU A 67 19.29 -3.83 -6.95
C LEU A 67 19.39 -3.51 -8.45
N PRO A 68 20.40 -4.05 -9.17
CA PRO A 68 20.50 -3.88 -10.61
C PRO A 68 19.39 -4.65 -11.33
N GLN A 69 18.84 -4.05 -12.37
CA GLN A 69 17.91 -4.71 -13.29
C GLN A 69 18.55 -4.79 -14.67
N LEU A 70 18.36 -5.93 -15.36
CA LEU A 70 18.78 -6.09 -16.75
C LEU A 70 17.74 -5.44 -17.67
N ILE A 71 18.11 -4.34 -18.31
CA ILE A 71 17.25 -3.57 -19.21
C ILE A 71 18.00 -3.44 -20.53
N THR A 72 17.42 -3.94 -21.62
CA THR A 72 18.04 -3.89 -22.96
C THR A 72 19.51 -4.34 -22.93
N ASP A 73 19.75 -5.51 -22.32
CA ASP A 73 21.06 -6.14 -22.14
C ASP A 73 22.09 -5.33 -21.34
N GLN A 74 21.63 -4.31 -20.58
CA GLN A 74 22.48 -3.51 -19.70
C GLN A 74 22.01 -3.61 -18.25
N LEU A 75 22.95 -3.81 -17.33
CA LEU A 75 22.68 -3.71 -15.90
C LEU A 75 22.55 -2.25 -15.50
N GLN A 76 21.37 -1.86 -15.03
CA GLN A 76 21.06 -0.50 -14.60
C GLN A 76 20.42 -0.50 -13.21
N ILE A 77 20.80 0.45 -12.36
CA ILE A 77 20.14 0.69 -11.07
C ILE A 77 19.08 1.76 -11.29
N ARG A 78 17.81 1.41 -11.00
CA ARG A 78 16.70 2.36 -11.12
C ARG A 78 16.46 3.07 -9.80
N GLU A 79 16.50 4.40 -9.81
CA GLU A 79 16.19 5.23 -8.65
C GLU A 79 14.68 5.57 -8.56
N ASN A 80 13.97 5.57 -9.69
CA ASN A 80 12.54 5.86 -9.78
C ASN A 80 11.75 4.57 -10.03
N ILE A 81 11.77 3.67 -9.05
CA ILE A 81 11.05 2.40 -9.09
C ILE A 81 9.54 2.65 -9.23
N SER A 82 8.91 2.00 -10.21
CA SER A 82 7.45 1.91 -10.31
C SER A 82 6.93 0.64 -9.63
N ILE A 83 5.61 0.53 -9.44
CA ILE A 83 5.01 -0.67 -8.86
C ILE A 83 5.34 -1.94 -9.66
N PHE A 84 5.43 -1.82 -10.99
CA PHE A 84 5.72 -2.94 -11.90
C PHE A 84 7.20 -3.33 -11.91
N ASP A 85 8.08 -2.46 -11.39
CA ASP A 85 9.50 -2.75 -11.23
C ASP A 85 9.80 -3.42 -9.88
N CYS A 86 8.82 -3.53 -8.97
CA CYS A 86 9.03 -4.10 -7.64
C CYS A 86 9.27 -5.61 -7.73
N ILE A 87 10.28 -6.10 -7.00
CA ILE A 87 10.62 -7.54 -7.02
C ILE A 87 9.59 -8.37 -6.25
N LEU A 88 9.02 -7.80 -5.19
CA LEU A 88 7.87 -8.35 -4.50
C LEU A 88 6.70 -7.41 -4.75
N GLN A 89 5.61 -7.94 -5.28
CA GLN A 89 4.38 -7.19 -5.48
C GLN A 89 3.17 -8.06 -5.15
N THR A 90 2.13 -7.45 -4.60
CA THR A 90 0.84 -8.07 -4.41
C THR A 90 -0.27 -7.06 -4.65
N ARG A 91 -1.44 -7.54 -5.03
CA ARG A 91 -2.66 -6.75 -5.06
C ARG A 91 -3.47 -7.10 -3.82
N ILE A 92 -3.94 -6.09 -3.11
CA ILE A 92 -5.02 -6.29 -2.14
C ILE A 92 -6.26 -6.58 -2.97
N GLU A 93 -6.56 -7.86 -3.14
CA GLU A 93 -7.87 -8.27 -3.63
C GLU A 93 -8.93 -7.79 -2.64
N PRO A 94 -10.19 -7.60 -3.09
CA PRO A 94 -11.28 -7.38 -2.15
C PRO A 94 -11.22 -8.50 -1.12
N ILE A 95 -10.74 -8.17 0.08
CA ILE A 95 -10.86 -9.09 1.18
C ILE A 95 -12.37 -9.24 1.27
N ASN A 96 -12.87 -10.46 1.10
CA ASN A 96 -14.28 -10.78 1.27
C ASN A 96 -14.56 -10.70 2.78
N ILE A 97 -14.33 -9.51 3.35
CA ILE A 97 -14.62 -9.16 4.72
C ILE A 97 -16.12 -9.14 4.72
N LYS A 98 -16.72 -10.25 5.15
CA LYS A 98 -18.11 -10.24 5.57
C LYS A 98 -18.27 -8.98 6.41
N LYS A 99 -19.15 -8.07 5.99
CA LYS A 99 -19.41 -6.74 6.58
C LYS A 99 -19.44 -6.75 8.12
N SER A 100 -19.75 -7.89 8.72
CA SER A 100 -19.73 -8.14 10.17
C SER A 100 -18.40 -7.85 10.86
N TYR A 101 -17.23 -8.03 10.21
CA TYR A 101 -15.94 -7.89 10.91
C TYR A 101 -15.42 -6.45 11.02
N LEU A 102 -15.83 -5.54 10.14
CA LEU A 102 -15.43 -4.13 10.22
C LEU A 102 -16.28 -3.32 11.19
N LEU A 103 -17.53 -3.75 11.43
CA LEU A 103 -18.44 -3.08 12.38
C LEU A 103 -18.22 -3.53 13.83
N HIS A 104 -17.55 -4.66 14.07
CA HIS A 104 -17.31 -5.16 15.42
C HIS A 104 -16.06 -4.58 16.09
N ASN A 105 -15.11 -4.03 15.32
CA ASN A 105 -13.80 -3.60 15.87
C ASN A 105 -13.70 -2.08 16.10
N VAL A 106 -14.78 -1.31 15.85
CA VAL A 106 -14.83 0.13 16.16
C VAL A 106 -15.47 0.39 17.53
N SER A 107 -16.03 -0.64 18.16
CA SER A 107 -16.61 -0.55 19.51
C SER A 107 -15.95 -1.56 20.43
N HIS A 108 -14.88 -1.14 21.08
CA HIS A 108 -14.23 -1.81 22.22
C HIS A 108 -13.48 -3.10 21.89
N GLU A 109 -12.16 -3.01 21.73
CA GLU A 109 -11.25 -3.94 22.40
C GLU A 109 -9.81 -3.43 22.31
N THR A 110 -9.21 -3.28 23.49
CA THR A 110 -7.79 -3.09 23.72
C THR A 110 -7.03 -4.18 22.95
N ILE A 111 -6.09 -3.79 22.09
CA ILE A 111 -5.23 -4.73 21.38
C ILE A 111 -4.48 -5.55 22.43
N HIS A 112 -4.88 -6.80 22.65
CA HIS A 112 -4.10 -7.75 23.43
C HIS A 112 -2.89 -8.13 22.60
N ILE A 113 -1.75 -7.50 22.89
CA ILE A 113 -0.47 -7.96 22.36
C ILE A 113 -0.20 -9.32 23.01
N PRO A 114 0.02 -10.40 22.26
CA PRO A 114 0.36 -11.68 22.84
C PRO A 114 1.73 -11.61 23.54
N ASP A 115 1.81 -12.09 24.78
CA ASP A 115 2.99 -11.98 25.65
C ASP A 115 4.26 -12.67 25.11
N TYR A 116 4.16 -13.49 24.06
CA TYR A 116 5.32 -14.15 23.44
C TYR A 116 6.21 -13.20 22.61
N LEU A 117 5.80 -11.94 22.39
CA LEU A 117 6.66 -10.90 21.82
C LEU A 117 7.47 -10.14 22.88
N SER A 118 7.27 -10.43 24.17
CA SER A 118 8.08 -9.88 25.26
C SER A 118 9.30 -10.78 25.53
N THR A 119 10.24 -10.82 24.59
CA THR A 119 11.59 -11.32 24.91
C THR A 119 12.34 -10.24 25.67
N SER A 120 12.16 -10.17 26.99
CA SER A 120 13.16 -9.55 27.87
C SER A 120 14.29 -10.55 28.07
N HIS A 121 15.29 -10.49 27.18
CA HIS A 121 16.65 -10.84 27.55
C HIS A 121 17.17 -9.79 28.52
N SER A 122 17.50 -10.18 29.75
CA SER A 122 18.45 -9.49 30.62
C SER A 122 18.98 -10.50 31.63
N LEU A 123 20.31 -10.45 31.78
CA LEU A 123 21.21 -11.34 32.52
C LEU A 123 20.91 -11.47 34.01
#